data_AF-A0A2H0B469-F1
#
_entry.id   AF-A0A2H0B469-F1
#
_cell.length_a   1.000
_cell.length_b   1.000
_cell.length_c   1.000
_cell.angle_alpha   90.00
_cell.angle_beta   90.00
_cell.angle_gamma   90.00
#
_symmetry.space_group_name_H-M   'P 1'
#
loop_
_entity.id
_entity.type
_entity.pdbx_description
1 polymer ?
#
loop_
_entity_poly.entity_id
_entity_poly.type
_entity_poly.pdbx_seq_one_letter_code
_entity_poly.pdbx_strand_id
1 'polypeptide(L)'
;MIRRKQKFLGSFLIVSLLAFTQPQALDSANLTSVADTLSTSRLSYYGSLNGAHTVGATLLTVNTSGSPSTSTANLFSGDSVWVGDAGTGSTYTVDDILDTDEFQITAGLGSGDVEDDDVIIASRSATHTVTFTTATAIPNGAIRILIPSGANANNDGIPNHDGFDYGVDTPSLTAPTGGGVTSWETATAT
;
A
#
# COMPACT_ATOMS: atom_id res chain seq x y z
N MET A 1 8.31 9.82 -68.56
CA MET A 1 7.35 10.65 -67.79
C MET A 1 6.61 9.74 -66.80
N ILE A 2 7.11 9.65 -65.55
CA ILE A 2 6.50 8.79 -64.52
C ILE A 2 5.14 9.39 -64.16
N ARG A 3 4.05 8.63 -64.36
CA ARG A 3 2.68 9.10 -64.11
C ARG A 3 2.51 9.36 -62.60
N ARG A 4 1.82 10.44 -62.21
CA ARG A 4 1.59 10.83 -60.79
C ARG A 4 1.23 9.67 -59.86
N LYS A 5 0.46 8.69 -60.36
CA LYS A 5 0.05 7.47 -59.61
C LYS A 5 1.24 6.56 -59.23
N GLN A 6 2.28 6.46 -60.06
CA GLN A 6 3.49 5.66 -59.77
C GLN A 6 4.36 6.31 -58.68
N LYS A 7 4.38 7.65 -58.59
CA LYS A 7 5.09 8.36 -57.50
C LYS A 7 4.39 8.18 -56.16
N PHE A 8 3.05 8.19 -56.16
CA PHE A 8 2.23 7.95 -54.97
C PHE A 8 2.38 6.52 -54.43
N LEU A 9 2.35 5.53 -55.32
CA LEU A 9 2.52 4.12 -54.93
C LEU A 9 3.94 3.83 -54.42
N GLY A 10 4.96 4.42 -55.06
CA GLY A 10 6.35 4.29 -54.63
C GLY A 10 6.61 4.93 -53.26
N SER A 11 6.06 6.13 -52.99
CA SER A 11 6.23 6.76 -51.67
C SER A 11 5.47 6.02 -50.58
N PHE A 12 4.28 5.49 -50.88
CA PHE A 12 3.50 4.69 -49.92
C PHE A 12 4.26 3.41 -49.53
N LEU A 13 4.91 2.75 -50.49
CA LEU A 13 5.70 1.55 -50.24
C LEU A 13 6.92 1.85 -49.34
N ILE A 14 7.65 2.94 -49.62
CA ILE A 14 8.83 3.34 -48.83
C ILE A 14 8.42 3.71 -47.39
N VAL A 15 7.35 4.47 -47.21
CA VAL A 15 6.83 4.83 -45.86
C VAL A 15 6.40 3.58 -45.09
N SER A 16 5.75 2.63 -45.77
CA SER A 16 5.35 1.36 -45.14
C SER A 16 6.56 0.53 -44.71
N LEU A 17 7.59 0.42 -45.57
CA LEU A 17 8.84 -0.28 -45.25
C LEU A 17 9.60 0.35 -44.07
N LEU A 18 9.63 1.69 -44.00
CA LEU A 18 10.22 2.42 -42.86
C LEU A 18 9.41 2.24 -41.57
N ALA A 19 8.09 2.08 -41.64
CA ALA A 19 7.27 1.79 -40.47
C ALA A 19 7.58 0.40 -39.88
N PHE A 20 8.00 -0.57 -40.69
CA PHE A 20 8.40 -1.90 -40.22
C PHE A 20 9.81 -1.96 -39.60
N THR A 21 10.66 -0.96 -39.83
CA THR A 21 11.99 -0.90 -39.20
C THR A 21 11.95 -0.32 -37.78
N GLN A 22 10.82 0.25 -37.36
CA GLN A 22 10.60 0.79 -36.02
C GLN A 22 9.28 0.27 -35.44
N PRO A 23 9.23 -1.00 -34.99
CA PRO A 23 8.06 -1.50 -34.30
C PRO A 23 7.74 -0.60 -33.09
N GLN A 24 6.46 -0.30 -32.89
CA GLN A 24 6.01 0.47 -31.74
C GLN A 24 6.31 -0.31 -30.46
N ALA A 25 6.70 0.40 -29.40
CA ALA A 25 6.80 -0.21 -28.08
C ALA A 25 5.42 -0.75 -27.68
N LEU A 26 5.38 -1.98 -27.19
CA LEU A 26 4.18 -2.57 -26.61
C LEU A 26 4.17 -2.23 -25.12
N ASP A 27 3.05 -1.67 -24.65
CA ASP A 27 2.79 -1.44 -23.21
C ASP A 27 2.04 -2.63 -22.60
N SER A 28 2.25 -3.83 -23.16
CA SER A 28 1.65 -5.06 -22.70
C SER A 28 2.63 -6.22 -22.85
N ALA A 29 2.66 -7.07 -21.83
CA ALA A 29 3.32 -8.36 -21.86
C ALA A 29 2.31 -9.39 -21.37
N ASN A 30 2.19 -10.51 -22.09
CA ASN A 30 1.38 -11.62 -21.63
C ASN A 30 2.11 -12.30 -20.47
N LEU A 31 1.43 -12.45 -19.34
CA LEU A 31 1.93 -13.18 -18.18
C LEU A 31 1.20 -14.51 -18.11
N THR A 32 1.93 -15.62 -17.91
CA THR A 32 1.34 -16.96 -17.74
C THR A 32 1.02 -17.27 -16.29
N SER A 33 1.69 -16.61 -15.35
CA SER A 33 1.40 -16.65 -13.93
C SER A 33 1.74 -15.31 -13.30
N VAL A 34 0.96 -14.91 -12.30
CA VAL A 34 1.22 -13.75 -11.45
C VAL A 34 0.79 -14.11 -10.04
N ALA A 35 1.62 -13.80 -9.06
CA ALA A 35 1.28 -13.89 -7.65
C ALA A 35 1.92 -12.72 -6.90
N ASP A 36 1.19 -12.19 -5.93
CA ASP A 36 1.70 -11.25 -4.94
C ASP A 36 1.52 -11.88 -3.56
N THR A 37 2.62 -12.01 -2.83
CA THR A 37 2.63 -12.59 -1.47
C THR A 37 3.07 -11.54 -0.47
N LEU A 38 2.21 -11.27 0.50
CA LEU A 38 2.53 -10.38 1.62
C LEU A 38 3.32 -11.14 2.69
N SER A 39 4.33 -10.48 3.28
CA SER A 39 5.09 -11.03 4.42
C SER A 39 4.25 -11.26 5.68
N THR A 40 3.06 -10.65 5.75
CA THR A 40 2.09 -10.81 6.82
C THR A 40 0.68 -10.59 6.27
N SER A 41 -0.29 -11.36 6.75
CA SER A 41 -1.70 -11.15 6.46
C SER A 41 -2.41 -10.29 7.52
N ARG A 42 -1.68 -9.78 8.51
CA ARG A 42 -2.25 -8.97 9.59
C ARG A 42 -2.57 -7.57 9.07
N LEU A 43 -3.85 -7.21 9.13
CA LEU A 43 -4.34 -5.88 8.77
C LEU A 43 -4.00 -4.87 9.87
N SER A 44 -3.78 -3.61 9.52
CA SER A 44 -3.70 -2.53 10.51
C SER A 44 -5.01 -2.38 11.30
N TYR A 45 -4.94 -1.74 12.45
CA TYR A 45 -6.09 -1.43 13.31
C TYR A 45 -6.33 0.07 13.38
N TYR A 46 -7.59 0.47 13.30
CA TYR A 46 -8.04 1.84 13.54
C TYR A 46 -9.40 1.78 14.25
N GLY A 47 -9.39 1.96 15.56
CA GLY A 47 -10.57 2.09 16.41
C GLY A 47 -10.58 3.41 17.17
N SER A 48 -11.44 3.52 18.17
CA SER A 48 -11.49 4.65 19.11
C SER A 48 -11.95 4.18 20.49
N LEU A 49 -11.60 4.91 21.55
CA LEU A 49 -12.06 4.62 22.92
C LEU A 49 -13.57 4.86 23.04
N ASN A 50 -14.24 3.96 23.76
CA ASN A 50 -15.65 4.09 24.11
C ASN A 50 -15.78 4.65 25.53
N GLY A 51 -16.25 5.89 25.63
CA GLY A 51 -16.32 6.64 26.86
C GLY A 51 -14.95 7.15 27.31
N ALA A 52 -14.97 8.14 28.21
CA ALA A 52 -13.75 8.64 28.82
C ALA A 52 -13.20 7.64 29.87
N HIS A 53 -11.89 7.44 29.84
CA HIS A 53 -11.13 6.64 30.81
C HIS A 53 -10.52 7.53 31.89
N THR A 54 -9.73 6.93 32.78
CA THR A 54 -8.96 7.67 33.79
C THR A 54 -7.48 7.49 33.54
N VAL A 55 -6.69 8.50 33.90
CA VAL A 55 -5.23 8.39 33.85
C VAL A 55 -4.79 7.21 34.72
N GLY A 56 -3.96 6.33 34.14
CA GLY A 56 -3.53 5.08 34.75
C GLY A 56 -4.43 3.87 34.47
N ALA A 57 -5.56 4.04 33.77
CA ALA A 57 -6.39 2.91 33.34
C ALA A 57 -5.63 2.02 32.35
N THR A 58 -5.70 0.70 32.57
CA THR A 58 -5.08 -0.31 31.71
C THR A 58 -6.09 -1.14 30.94
N LEU A 59 -7.36 -1.13 31.33
CA LEU A 59 -8.46 -1.78 30.61
C LEU A 59 -9.15 -0.74 29.74
N LEU A 60 -9.14 -0.98 28.43
CA LEU A 60 -9.67 -0.07 27.42
C LEU A 60 -10.85 -0.74 26.75
N THR A 61 -11.90 0.03 26.53
CA THR A 61 -13.10 -0.39 25.79
C THR A 61 -13.12 0.38 24.47
N VAL A 62 -13.38 -0.30 23.37
CA VAL A 62 -13.40 0.30 22.03
C VAL A 62 -14.83 0.62 21.59
N ASN A 63 -14.98 1.68 20.78
CA ASN A 63 -16.24 1.99 20.14
C ASN A 63 -16.64 0.87 19.18
N THR A 64 -17.91 0.46 19.28
CA THR A 64 -18.49 -0.60 18.43
C THR A 64 -19.18 -0.06 17.18
N SER A 65 -19.00 1.23 16.88
CA SER A 65 -19.46 1.90 15.65
C SER A 65 -18.65 3.18 15.41
N GLY A 66 -18.80 3.82 14.25
CA GLY A 66 -18.18 5.14 13.98
C GLY A 66 -16.71 5.12 13.53
N SER A 67 -15.98 4.04 13.84
CA SER A 67 -14.59 3.82 13.42
C SER A 67 -14.45 2.68 12.39
N PRO A 68 -13.40 2.66 11.54
CA PRO A 68 -13.17 1.55 10.60
C PRO A 68 -13.08 0.18 11.27
N SER A 69 -12.50 0.11 12.47
CA SER A 69 -12.50 -1.06 13.34
C SER A 69 -13.48 -0.83 14.48
N THR A 70 -14.47 -1.72 14.62
CA THR A 70 -15.58 -1.61 15.58
C THR A 70 -15.58 -2.73 16.62
N SER A 71 -14.42 -3.35 16.83
CA SER A 71 -14.18 -4.45 17.77
C SER A 71 -12.67 -4.55 18.00
N THR A 72 -12.21 -5.42 18.88
CA THR A 72 -10.80 -5.79 19.07
C THR A 72 -10.26 -6.70 17.95
N ALA A 73 -11.07 -7.03 16.94
CA ALA A 73 -10.63 -7.85 15.82
C ALA A 73 -9.41 -7.21 15.12
N ASN A 74 -8.38 -8.02 14.86
CA ASN A 74 -7.08 -7.61 14.35
C ASN A 74 -6.18 -6.82 15.33
N LEU A 75 -6.56 -6.67 16.60
CA LEU A 75 -5.62 -6.43 17.70
C LEU A 75 -5.20 -7.75 18.33
N PHE A 76 -3.98 -7.80 18.82
CA PHE A 76 -3.39 -8.98 19.45
C PHE A 76 -2.40 -8.53 20.54
N SER A 77 -2.19 -9.38 21.54
CA SER A 77 -1.15 -9.20 22.54
C SER A 77 0.22 -8.94 21.92
N GLY A 78 0.94 -7.98 22.49
CA GLY A 78 2.23 -7.49 22.03
C GLY A 78 2.16 -6.45 20.92
N ASP A 79 0.97 -6.11 20.40
CA ASP A 79 0.84 -5.01 19.45
C ASP A 79 1.19 -3.67 20.10
N SER A 80 1.85 -2.82 19.33
CA SER A 80 2.06 -1.42 19.67
C SER A 80 0.85 -0.63 19.14
N VAL A 81 0.12 0.01 20.05
CA VAL A 81 -1.03 0.87 19.72
C VAL A 81 -0.71 2.31 20.09
N TRP A 82 -1.04 3.25 19.21
CA TRP A 82 -1.05 4.67 19.52
C TRP A 82 -2.46 5.06 19.96
N VAL A 83 -2.58 5.81 21.06
CA VAL A 83 -3.86 6.28 21.62
C VAL A 83 -3.78 7.79 21.87
N GLY A 84 -4.82 8.52 21.42
CA GLY A 84 -5.00 9.96 21.67
C GLY A 84 -5.87 10.65 20.62
N ASP A 85 -6.02 11.97 20.72
CA ASP A 85 -6.68 12.81 19.71
C ASP A 85 -5.75 13.00 18.50
N ALA A 86 -6.27 13.03 17.26
CA ALA A 86 -5.59 12.82 15.96
C ALA A 86 -4.40 13.74 15.58
N GLY A 87 -3.75 14.41 16.54
CA GLY A 87 -2.43 15.03 16.45
C GLY A 87 -1.57 14.97 17.73
N THR A 88 -2.06 14.40 18.83
CA THR A 88 -1.36 14.24 20.11
C THR A 88 -1.77 12.94 20.78
N GLY A 89 -0.80 12.11 21.13
CA GLY A 89 -1.08 10.83 21.78
C GLY A 89 0.19 10.08 22.15
N SER A 90 0.02 8.94 22.79
CA SER A 90 1.14 8.11 23.26
C SER A 90 1.04 6.68 22.72
N THR A 91 2.18 6.00 22.70
CA THR A 91 2.26 4.59 22.30
C THR A 91 2.23 3.67 23.52
N TYR A 92 1.37 2.66 23.46
CA TYR A 92 1.16 1.62 24.46
C TYR A 92 1.35 0.24 23.85
N THR A 93 1.57 -0.76 24.70
CA THR A 93 1.63 -2.16 24.29
C THR A 93 0.38 -2.88 24.76
N VAL A 94 -0.30 -3.57 23.85
CA VAL A 94 -1.41 -4.47 24.16
C VAL A 94 -0.89 -5.64 24.98
N ASP A 95 -1.46 -5.87 26.15
CA ASP A 95 -1.15 -6.99 27.03
C ASP A 95 -2.01 -8.20 26.66
N ASP A 96 -3.34 -8.02 26.65
CA ASP A 96 -4.30 -9.09 26.35
C ASP A 96 -5.55 -8.56 25.64
N ILE A 97 -6.24 -9.46 24.91
CA ILE A 97 -7.56 -9.20 24.33
C ILE A 97 -8.59 -9.94 25.18
N LEU A 98 -9.43 -9.21 25.90
CA LEU A 98 -10.35 -9.81 26.85
C LEU A 98 -11.59 -10.35 26.14
N ASP A 99 -12.16 -9.54 25.24
CA ASP A 99 -13.32 -9.92 24.44
C ASP A 99 -13.41 -9.13 23.13
N THR A 100 -14.63 -8.98 22.60
CA THR A 100 -14.92 -8.32 21.33
C THR A 100 -14.68 -6.81 21.34
N ASP A 101 -14.69 -6.15 22.49
CA ASP A 101 -14.59 -4.71 22.60
C ASP A 101 -13.68 -4.24 23.75
N GLU A 102 -13.15 -5.16 24.54
CA GLU A 102 -12.22 -4.86 25.63
C GLU A 102 -10.84 -5.46 25.41
N PHE A 103 -9.80 -4.65 25.64
CA PHE A 103 -8.41 -5.10 25.65
C PHE A 103 -7.64 -4.40 26.76
N GLN A 104 -6.53 -5.02 27.18
CA GLN A 104 -5.66 -4.50 28.21
C GLN A 104 -4.35 -3.98 27.60
N ILE A 105 -3.79 -2.92 28.19
CA ILE A 105 -2.44 -2.42 27.91
C ILE A 105 -1.52 -2.58 29.11
N THR A 106 -0.20 -2.67 28.86
CA THR A 106 0.80 -2.95 29.90
C THR A 106 1.07 -1.78 30.83
N ALA A 107 0.91 -0.54 30.35
CA ALA A 107 1.09 0.69 31.12
C ALA A 107 -0.19 1.50 31.03
N GLY A 108 -0.62 2.08 32.15
CA GLY A 108 -1.87 2.84 32.18
C GLY A 108 -1.82 4.11 31.33
N LEU A 109 -2.98 4.53 30.83
CA LEU A 109 -3.12 5.72 29.98
C LEU A 109 -2.54 6.98 30.62
N GLY A 110 -1.90 7.81 29.80
CA GLY A 110 -1.39 9.12 30.14
C GLY A 110 -2.48 10.20 30.22
N SER A 111 -2.09 11.41 30.61
CA SER A 111 -2.99 12.56 30.55
C SER A 111 -3.17 12.99 29.08
N GLY A 112 -4.41 13.14 28.63
CA GLY A 112 -4.74 13.53 27.25
C GLY A 112 -4.88 12.37 26.26
N ASP A 113 -4.85 11.13 26.77
CA ASP A 113 -5.12 9.90 26.01
C ASP A 113 -6.29 9.12 26.66
N VAL A 114 -7.21 9.83 27.33
CA VAL A 114 -8.28 9.25 28.16
C VAL A 114 -9.65 9.74 27.74
N GLU A 115 -9.74 10.55 26.70
CA GLU A 115 -10.95 11.19 26.26
C GLU A 115 -11.80 10.20 25.43
N ASP A 116 -13.12 10.41 25.47
CA ASP A 116 -14.02 9.65 24.59
C ASP A 116 -13.68 9.96 23.13
N ASP A 117 -13.78 8.95 22.28
CA ASP A 117 -13.40 8.98 20.86
C ASP A 117 -11.91 9.20 20.55
N ASP A 118 -11.01 9.21 21.55
CA ASP A 118 -9.56 9.14 21.28
C ASP A 118 -9.26 7.91 20.41
N VAL A 119 -8.51 8.12 19.32
CA VAL A 119 -8.33 7.06 18.31
C VAL A 119 -7.27 6.06 18.77
N ILE A 120 -7.45 4.81 18.38
CA ILE A 120 -6.58 3.69 18.71
C ILE A 120 -6.03 3.13 17.40
N ILE A 121 -4.74 3.33 17.16
CA ILE A 121 -4.11 3.01 15.87
C ILE A 121 -3.00 1.98 16.07
N ALA A 122 -3.08 0.86 15.35
CA ALA A 122 -1.95 -0.06 15.19
C ALA A 122 -1.58 -0.14 13.71
N SER A 123 -0.53 0.58 13.31
CA SER A 123 -0.03 0.56 11.94
C SER A 123 0.72 -0.74 11.67
N ARG A 124 0.46 -1.36 10.51
CA ARG A 124 1.20 -2.53 10.02
C ARG A 124 1.68 -2.31 8.61
N SER A 125 2.88 -2.82 8.33
CA SER A 125 3.47 -2.82 7.00
C SER A 125 3.77 -4.25 6.57
N ALA A 126 3.64 -4.51 5.28
CA ALA A 126 3.98 -5.78 4.66
C ALA A 126 4.98 -5.57 3.52
N THR A 127 5.85 -6.55 3.31
CA THR A 127 6.65 -6.64 2.09
C THR A 127 5.85 -7.40 1.04
N HIS A 128 5.64 -6.78 -0.12
CA HIS A 128 5.05 -7.44 -1.29
C HIS A 128 6.13 -8.23 -2.04
N THR A 129 5.92 -9.53 -2.18
CA THR A 129 6.75 -10.40 -3.03
C THR A 129 5.97 -10.72 -4.29
N VAL A 130 6.19 -9.91 -5.32
CA VAL A 130 5.56 -10.10 -6.62
C VAL A 130 6.38 -11.06 -7.46
N THR A 131 5.76 -12.15 -7.89
CA THR A 131 6.34 -13.16 -8.79
C THR A 131 5.47 -13.27 -10.03
N PHE A 132 6.10 -13.34 -11.19
CA PHE A 132 5.41 -13.50 -12.45
C PHE A 132 6.26 -14.30 -13.43
N THR A 133 5.58 -14.92 -14.39
CA THR A 133 6.23 -15.57 -15.54
C THR A 133 5.74 -14.90 -16.81
N THR A 134 6.67 -14.39 -17.62
CA THR A 134 6.34 -13.80 -18.92
C THR A 134 6.11 -14.92 -19.95
N ALA A 135 5.05 -14.82 -20.75
CA ALA A 135 4.76 -15.76 -21.84
C ALA A 135 5.81 -15.69 -22.95
N THR A 136 6.40 -14.51 -23.16
CA THR A 136 7.47 -14.24 -24.13
C THR A 136 8.56 -13.43 -23.46
N ALA A 137 9.80 -13.56 -23.92
CA ALA A 137 10.88 -12.70 -23.45
C ALA A 137 10.53 -11.21 -23.64
N ILE A 138 11.00 -10.36 -22.73
CA ILE A 138 10.86 -8.90 -22.80
C ILE A 138 12.28 -8.30 -22.95
N PRO A 139 12.88 -8.30 -24.15
CA PRO A 139 14.23 -7.78 -24.35
C PRO A 139 14.23 -6.26 -24.15
N ASN A 140 15.13 -5.75 -23.32
CA ASN A 140 15.29 -4.31 -23.04
C ASN A 140 13.99 -3.60 -22.60
N GLY A 141 13.03 -4.35 -22.04
CA GLY A 141 11.80 -3.79 -21.50
C GLY A 141 11.74 -3.90 -19.99
N ALA A 142 10.58 -3.54 -19.44
CA ALA A 142 10.42 -3.26 -18.03
C ALA A 142 8.99 -3.64 -17.60
N ILE A 143 8.80 -4.01 -16.34
CA ILE A 143 7.48 -4.34 -15.78
C ILE A 143 7.14 -3.31 -14.71
N ARG A 144 5.99 -2.65 -14.87
CA ARG A 144 5.46 -1.69 -13.89
C ARG A 144 4.53 -2.42 -12.93
N ILE A 145 4.79 -2.28 -11.63
CA ILE A 145 3.92 -2.75 -10.56
C ILE A 145 3.30 -1.51 -9.92
N LEU A 146 1.97 -1.45 -9.90
CA LEU A 146 1.21 -0.36 -9.28
C LEU A 146 0.55 -0.89 -8.01
N ILE A 147 0.83 -0.25 -6.89
CA ILE A 147 0.17 -0.50 -5.60
C ILE A 147 -0.75 0.69 -5.33
N PRO A 148 -2.06 0.50 -5.14
CA PRO A 148 -2.98 1.60 -4.92
C PRO A 148 -2.73 2.25 -3.56
N SER A 149 -2.61 3.59 -3.54
CA SER A 149 -2.67 4.36 -2.31
C SER A 149 -4.12 4.65 -1.91
N GLY A 150 -4.33 5.05 -0.65
CA GLY A 150 -5.60 5.69 -0.26
C GLY A 150 -5.89 6.94 -1.10
N ALA A 151 -7.14 7.39 -1.15
CA ALA A 151 -7.55 8.56 -1.92
C ALA A 151 -7.40 9.88 -1.15
N ASN A 152 -7.49 9.83 0.19
CA ASN A 152 -7.33 10.99 1.09
C ASN A 152 -6.26 10.69 2.12
N ALA A 153 -5.50 11.71 2.54
CA ALA A 153 -4.45 11.59 3.56
C ALA A 153 -3.55 10.34 3.36
N ASN A 154 -3.19 10.08 2.11
CA ASN A 154 -2.51 8.86 1.67
C ASN A 154 -1.00 8.86 1.97
N ASN A 155 -0.57 9.71 2.91
CA ASN A 155 0.81 9.84 3.39
C ASN A 155 0.79 10.60 4.73
N ASP A 156 0.14 10.03 5.73
CA ASP A 156 0.00 10.64 7.06
C ASP A 156 0.44 9.71 8.20
N GLY A 157 0.92 8.50 7.89
CA GLY A 157 1.31 7.49 8.86
C GLY A 157 0.12 6.72 9.44
N ILE A 158 -1.11 7.00 8.96
CA ILE A 158 -2.35 6.42 9.46
C ILE A 158 -2.88 5.40 8.45
N PRO A 159 -3.33 4.22 8.90
CA PRO A 159 -3.95 3.25 8.03
C PRO A 159 -5.20 3.82 7.33
N ASN A 160 -5.18 3.82 6.01
CA ASN A 160 -6.30 4.24 5.18
C ASN A 160 -7.23 3.05 4.88
N HIS A 161 -8.54 3.30 4.86
CA HIS A 161 -9.54 2.26 4.60
C HIS A 161 -9.65 1.88 3.12
N ASP A 162 -9.14 2.73 2.23
CA ASP A 162 -9.30 2.66 0.78
C ASP A 162 -7.99 2.39 0.02
N GLY A 163 -6.87 2.22 0.70
CA GLY A 163 -5.60 1.86 0.08
C GLY A 163 -4.41 1.91 1.04
N PHE A 164 -3.21 1.73 0.48
CA PHE A 164 -1.99 1.85 1.27
C PHE A 164 -1.70 3.30 1.63
N ASP A 165 -1.18 3.52 2.83
CA ASP A 165 -0.55 4.77 3.20
C ASP A 165 0.81 4.83 2.49
N TYR A 166 0.90 5.67 1.45
CA TYR A 166 2.06 5.81 0.59
C TYR A 166 3.04 6.80 1.21
N GLY A 167 3.98 6.27 1.99
CA GLY A 167 5.15 7.02 2.46
C GLY A 167 5.96 7.60 1.29
N VAL A 168 6.51 8.81 1.47
CA VAL A 168 7.45 9.44 0.51
C VAL A 168 8.82 8.75 0.45
N ASP A 169 9.07 7.75 1.30
CA ASP A 169 10.30 6.99 1.25
C ASP A 169 10.30 6.04 0.05
N THR A 170 11.37 6.09 -0.74
CA THR A 170 11.58 5.16 -1.86
C THR A 170 11.45 3.71 -1.34
N PRO A 171 10.54 2.90 -1.91
CA PRO A 171 10.37 1.52 -1.45
C PRO A 171 11.67 0.74 -1.65
N SER A 172 12.02 -0.11 -0.69
CA SER A 172 13.16 -1.01 -0.82
C SER A 172 12.83 -2.08 -1.87
N LEU A 173 13.28 -1.86 -3.11
CA LEU A 173 13.08 -2.80 -4.22
C LEU A 173 14.26 -3.75 -4.34
N THR A 174 14.00 -5.05 -4.31
CA THR A 174 14.98 -6.09 -4.66
C THR A 174 14.53 -6.80 -5.92
N ALA A 175 15.29 -6.68 -7.01
CA ALA A 175 15.05 -7.40 -8.25
C ALA A 175 15.92 -8.66 -8.35
N PRO A 176 15.51 -9.71 -9.10
CA PRO A 176 16.34 -10.88 -9.34
C PRO A 176 17.66 -10.52 -10.02
N THR A 177 18.75 -11.18 -9.63
CA THR A 177 20.05 -11.05 -10.30
C THR A 177 19.96 -11.48 -11.77
N GLY A 178 20.39 -10.61 -12.69
CA GLY A 178 20.45 -10.91 -14.13
C GLY A 178 19.24 -10.47 -14.96
N GLY A 179 18.24 -9.82 -14.35
CA GLY A 179 17.09 -9.25 -15.05
C GLY A 179 16.86 -7.77 -14.73
N GLY A 180 17.01 -6.90 -15.74
CA GLY A 180 16.52 -5.52 -15.69
C GLY A 180 17.46 -4.51 -15.03
N VAL A 181 17.44 -3.30 -15.57
CA VAL A 181 18.35 -2.16 -15.30
C VAL A 181 18.39 -1.78 -13.81
N THR A 182 19.57 -1.39 -13.30
CA THR A 182 19.83 -0.96 -11.92
C THR A 182 19.23 0.39 -11.53
N SER A 183 18.31 0.96 -12.33
CA SER A 183 17.62 2.20 -12.00
C SER A 183 16.22 2.25 -12.60
N TRP A 184 15.22 2.15 -11.74
CA TRP A 184 13.90 2.71 -11.97
C TRP A 184 13.90 4.09 -11.31
N GLU A 185 13.85 5.15 -12.10
CA GLU A 185 13.63 6.48 -11.54
C GLU A 185 12.24 6.56 -10.90
N THR A 186 12.20 7.35 -9.82
CA THR A 186 11.11 7.72 -8.92
C THR A 186 9.70 7.42 -9.43
N ALA A 187 8.94 6.66 -8.64
CA ALA A 187 7.51 6.47 -8.83
C ALA A 187 6.84 7.85 -8.98
N THR A 188 6.33 8.15 -10.16
CA THR A 188 5.44 9.30 -10.36
C THR A 188 4.03 8.79 -10.14
N ALA A 189 3.42 9.17 -9.03
CA ALA A 189 1.98 9.05 -8.83
C ALA A 189 1.28 10.01 -9.80
N THR A 190 0.32 9.51 -10.58
CA THR A 190 -0.67 10.33 -11.29
C THR A 190 -1.99 10.24 -10.55
#